data_AF-A0A820E8C2-F1
#
_entry.id   AF-A0A820E8C2-F1
#
_cell.length_a   1.000
_cell.length_b   1.000
_cell.length_c   1.000
_cell.angle_alpha   90.00
_cell.angle_beta   90.00
_cell.angle_gamma   90.00
#
_symmetry.space_group_name_H-M   'P 1'
#
loop_
_entity.id
_entity.type
_entity.pdbx_description
1 polymer ?
#
loop_
_entity_poly.entity_id
_entity_poly.type
_entity_poly.pdbx_seq_one_letter_code
_entity_poly.pdbx_strand_id
1 'polypeptide(L)'
;LTSQAAQMNVGPLPNDVLQNIDPLVLIIFIPIFEKIIYPSLRRLNINFKPILRITCGFIVASLAMAWTAIVQHLIYSTGPNYSFTPQPCSKCQKFNNITVAWQIPSYFLIAISEIFASITGLEYAFTHAPTSMKSIVMSFFLFTSAIGSALNFALIPVTVDPKLLWMYTSLSVVALLIGIIFYVTFRNDDIDRNRVLPEETSTNPPKQADI
;
A
#
# COMPACT_ATOMS: atom_id res chain seq x y z
N LEU A 1 4.28 5.42 -10.36
CA LEU A 1 5.44 4.54 -10.65
C LEU A 1 5.66 4.39 -12.17
N THR A 2 4.63 4.13 -12.98
CA THR A 2 4.75 4.07 -14.46
C THR A 2 5.26 5.37 -15.08
N SER A 3 4.69 6.53 -14.73
CA SER A 3 5.16 7.83 -15.21
C SER A 3 6.60 8.14 -14.78
N GLN A 4 7.02 7.65 -13.61
CA GLN A 4 8.40 7.75 -13.12
C GLN A 4 9.35 6.79 -13.86
N ALA A 5 8.90 5.56 -14.16
CA ALA A 5 9.68 4.57 -14.88
C ALA A 5 9.98 5.00 -16.33
N ALA A 6 9.11 5.82 -16.93
CA ALA A 6 9.31 6.40 -18.27
C ALA A 6 10.59 7.26 -18.37
N GLN A 7 11.15 7.72 -17.25
CA GLN A 7 12.36 8.55 -17.17
C GLN A 7 13.61 7.73 -16.80
N MET A 8 13.43 6.48 -16.42
CA MET A 8 14.49 5.59 -15.95
C MET A 8 14.99 4.69 -17.07
N ASN A 9 16.20 4.18 -16.93
CA ASN A 9 16.68 3.11 -17.79
C ASN A 9 16.02 1.79 -17.36
N VAL A 10 15.07 1.33 -18.18
CA VAL A 10 14.32 0.09 -17.96
C VAL A 10 15.18 -1.17 -18.20
N GLY A 11 16.37 -1.02 -18.81
CA GLY A 11 17.23 -2.15 -19.13
C GLY A 11 16.52 -3.16 -20.04
N PRO A 12 16.79 -4.48 -19.91
CA PRO A 12 16.14 -5.52 -20.70
C PRO A 12 14.75 -5.92 -20.18
N LEU A 13 14.23 -5.28 -19.14
CA LEU A 13 12.96 -5.67 -18.53
C LEU A 13 11.79 -5.23 -19.43
N PRO A 14 10.86 -6.14 -19.78
CA PRO A 14 9.64 -5.75 -20.47
C PRO A 14 8.81 -4.79 -19.62
N ASN A 15 8.22 -3.75 -20.24
CA ASN A 15 7.32 -2.82 -19.56
C ASN A 15 6.13 -3.54 -18.89
N ASP A 16 5.73 -4.68 -19.45
CA ASP A 16 4.66 -5.53 -18.91
C ASP A 16 5.01 -6.09 -17.52
N VAL A 17 6.29 -6.35 -17.25
CA VAL A 17 6.73 -6.80 -15.93
C VAL A 17 6.49 -5.68 -14.92
N LEU A 18 6.82 -4.42 -15.25
CA LEU A 18 6.68 -3.29 -14.33
C LEU A 18 5.24 -3.04 -13.87
N GLN A 19 4.25 -3.33 -14.72
CA GLN A 19 2.84 -3.20 -14.36
C GLN A 19 2.33 -4.37 -13.51
N ASN A 20 3.01 -5.52 -13.54
CA ASN A 20 2.61 -6.74 -12.84
C ASN A 20 3.49 -7.08 -11.62
N ILE A 21 4.50 -6.27 -11.30
CA ILE A 21 5.35 -6.48 -10.11
C ILE A 21 4.51 -6.54 -8.83
N ASP A 22 3.55 -5.64 -8.66
CA ASP A 22 2.81 -5.51 -7.41
C ASP A 22 1.94 -6.76 -7.09
N PRO A 23 1.06 -7.25 -8.00
CA PRO A 23 0.38 -8.55 -7.81
C PRO A 23 1.34 -9.73 -7.61
N LEU A 24 2.49 -9.75 -8.30
CA LEU A 24 3.48 -10.82 -8.12
C LEU A 24 4.10 -10.81 -6.72
N VAL A 25 4.41 -9.63 -6.18
CA VAL A 25 4.90 -9.47 -4.82
C VAL A 25 3.83 -9.94 -3.83
N LEU A 26 2.55 -9.57 -4.02
CA LEU A 26 1.47 -10.03 -3.14
C LEU A 26 1.34 -11.56 -3.13
N ILE A 27 1.35 -12.22 -4.29
CA ILE A 27 1.26 -13.69 -4.38
C ILE A 27 2.36 -14.38 -3.58
N ILE A 28 3.57 -13.82 -3.56
CA ILE A 28 4.71 -14.36 -2.81
C ILE A 28 4.61 -14.02 -1.31
N PHE A 29 4.22 -12.79 -0.97
CA PHE A 29 4.27 -12.29 0.41
C PHE A 29 3.05 -12.66 1.25
N ILE A 30 1.86 -12.81 0.68
CA ILE A 30 0.67 -13.27 1.41
C ILE A 30 0.93 -14.56 2.20
N PRO A 31 1.41 -15.67 1.58
CA PRO A 31 1.65 -16.91 2.32
C PRO A 31 2.76 -16.76 3.37
N ILE A 32 3.74 -15.88 3.16
CA ILE A 32 4.79 -15.57 4.14
C ILE A 32 4.19 -14.85 5.35
N PHE A 33 3.33 -13.87 5.13
CA PHE A 33 2.65 -13.15 6.22
C PHE A 33 1.73 -14.07 7.01
N GLU A 34 0.96 -14.91 6.33
CA GLU A 34 0.03 -15.85 6.93
C GLU A 34 0.71 -16.98 7.71
N LYS A 35 1.76 -17.59 7.14
CA LYS A 35 2.40 -18.78 7.71
C LYS A 35 3.58 -18.49 8.61
N ILE A 36 4.22 -17.33 8.48
CA ILE A 36 5.44 -16.99 9.22
C ILE A 36 5.19 -15.82 10.16
N ILE A 37 4.77 -14.67 9.64
CA ILE A 37 4.72 -13.43 10.43
C ILE A 37 3.62 -13.48 11.49
N TYR A 38 2.37 -13.75 11.13
CA TYR A 38 1.28 -13.82 12.10
C TYR A 38 1.48 -14.87 13.21
N PRO A 39 1.91 -16.13 12.93
CA PRO A 39 2.19 -17.09 13.99
C PRO A 39 3.41 -16.69 14.84
N SER A 40 4.44 -16.08 14.25
CA SER A 40 5.59 -15.59 15.03
C SER A 40 5.20 -14.46 15.98
N LEU A 41 4.32 -13.56 15.53
CA LEU A 41 3.82 -12.46 16.35
C LEU A 41 2.92 -12.95 17.49
N ARG A 42 2.13 -14.01 17.24
CA ARG A 42 1.36 -14.71 18.29
C ARG A 42 2.29 -15.40 19.30
N ARG A 43 3.40 -16.01 18.86
CA ARG A 43 4.40 -16.60 19.77
C ARG A 43 5.08 -15.56 20.66
N LEU A 44 5.17 -14.32 20.22
CA LEU A 44 5.71 -13.21 21.00
C LEU A 44 4.67 -12.57 21.97
N ASN A 45 3.48 -13.16 22.10
CA ASN A 45 2.35 -12.64 22.90
C ASN A 45 1.94 -11.19 22.54
N ILE A 46 2.26 -10.73 21.33
CA ILE A 46 1.82 -9.42 20.85
C ILE A 46 0.44 -9.59 20.23
N ASN A 47 -0.59 -9.11 20.95
CA ASN A 47 -1.95 -9.02 20.44
C ASN A 47 -2.03 -7.96 19.34
N PHE A 48 -1.71 -8.36 18.12
CA PHE A 48 -1.72 -7.49 16.97
C PHE A 48 -3.17 -7.25 16.52
N LYS A 49 -3.79 -6.22 17.09
CA LYS A 49 -5.19 -5.88 16.87
C LYS A 49 -5.45 -5.47 15.42
N PRO A 50 -6.65 -5.74 14.85
CA PRO A 50 -6.98 -5.39 13.46
C PRO A 50 -6.83 -3.89 13.15
N ILE A 51 -7.21 -3.00 14.06
CA ILE A 51 -7.15 -1.56 13.85
C ILE A 51 -5.69 -1.08 13.81
N LEU A 52 -4.84 -1.64 14.67
CA LEU A 52 -3.40 -1.36 14.66
C LEU A 52 -2.73 -1.86 13.38
N ARG A 53 -3.13 -3.05 12.87
CA ARG A 53 -2.65 -3.56 11.57
C ARG A 53 -2.97 -2.60 10.43
N ILE A 54 -4.22 -2.16 10.33
CA ILE A 54 -4.65 -1.22 9.28
C ILE A 54 -3.89 0.10 9.39
N THR A 55 -3.68 0.60 10.62
CA THR A 55 -2.87 1.80 10.88
C THR A 55 -1.42 1.62 10.41
N CYS A 56 -0.79 0.48 10.72
CA CYS A 56 0.54 0.14 10.20
C CYS A 56 0.55 0.11 8.67
N GLY A 57 -0.51 -0.38 8.03
CA GLY A 57 -0.68 -0.33 6.57
C GLY A 57 -0.57 1.10 6.02
N PHE A 58 -1.31 2.05 6.58
CA PHE A 58 -1.23 3.46 6.17
C PHE A 58 0.16 4.09 6.40
N ILE A 59 0.84 3.75 7.50
CA ILE A 59 2.20 4.22 7.77
C ILE A 59 3.18 3.67 6.73
N VAL A 60 3.10 2.37 6.42
CA VAL A 60 3.95 1.74 5.41
C VAL A 60 3.67 2.30 4.01
N ALA A 61 2.40 2.58 3.67
CA ALA A 61 2.03 3.24 2.42
C ALA A 61 2.65 4.66 2.33
N SER A 62 2.63 5.43 3.43
CA SER A 62 3.27 6.73 3.49
C SER A 62 4.78 6.65 3.28
N LEU A 63 5.45 5.65 3.89
CA LEU A 63 6.87 5.38 3.69
C LEU A 63 7.19 4.97 2.25
N ALA A 64 6.33 4.17 1.61
CA ALA A 64 6.49 3.79 0.21
C ALA A 64 6.41 5.00 -0.72
N MET A 65 5.47 5.90 -0.47
CA MET A 65 5.35 7.16 -1.22
C MET A 65 6.52 8.12 -0.93
N ALA A 66 7.01 8.17 0.31
CA ALA A 66 8.19 8.95 0.66
C ALA A 66 9.44 8.42 -0.07
N TRP A 67 9.64 7.10 -0.10
CA TRP A 67 10.71 6.48 -0.88
C TRP A 67 10.58 6.80 -2.38
N THR A 68 9.36 6.71 -2.93
CA THR A 68 9.09 7.05 -4.34
C THR A 68 9.42 8.53 -4.63
N ALA A 69 9.14 9.44 -3.69
CA ALA A 69 9.50 10.85 -3.81
C ALA A 69 11.01 11.07 -3.75
N ILE A 70 11.74 10.35 -2.87
CA ILE A 70 13.21 10.37 -2.81
C ILE A 70 13.79 9.90 -4.14
N VAL A 71 13.29 8.78 -4.67
CA VAL A 71 13.72 8.26 -5.98
C VAL A 71 13.43 9.27 -7.09
N GLN A 72 12.27 9.95 -7.07
CA GLN A 72 11.97 11.03 -8.02
C GLN A 72 12.96 12.19 -7.90
N HIS A 73 13.32 12.58 -6.67
CA HIS A 73 14.30 13.63 -6.41
C HIS A 73 15.69 13.25 -6.93
N LEU A 74 16.09 11.99 -6.77
CA LEU A 74 17.34 11.45 -7.32
C LEU A 74 17.32 11.44 -8.86
N ILE A 75 16.20 11.10 -9.49
CA ILE A 75 16.02 11.20 -10.95
C ILE A 75 16.22 12.64 -11.42
N TYR A 76 15.67 13.61 -10.70
CA TYR A 76 15.83 15.03 -11.05
C TYR A 76 17.22 15.59 -10.77
N SER A 77 17.98 14.96 -9.87
CA SER A 77 19.32 15.41 -9.46
C SER A 77 20.47 14.72 -10.20
N THR A 78 20.21 13.65 -10.97
CA THR A 78 21.24 12.86 -11.66
C THR A 78 21.20 13.10 -13.18
N GLY A 79 22.29 13.59 -13.76
CA GLY A 79 22.41 13.88 -15.20
C GLY A 79 22.34 12.64 -16.13
N PRO A 80 22.21 12.81 -17.46
CA PRO A 80 22.58 14.00 -18.25
C PRO A 80 21.42 14.90 -18.72
N ASN A 81 20.14 14.56 -18.48
CA ASN A 81 18.99 15.40 -18.86
C ASN A 81 18.39 16.11 -17.63
N TYR A 82 18.90 17.31 -17.33
CA TYR A 82 18.31 18.22 -16.33
C TYR A 82 17.06 18.95 -16.84
N SER A 83 16.82 18.89 -18.15
CA SER A 83 15.68 19.53 -18.79
C SER A 83 14.57 18.52 -18.91
N PHE A 84 13.48 18.78 -18.18
CA PHE A 84 12.20 18.09 -18.06
C PHE A 84 11.44 17.82 -19.38
N THR A 85 12.14 17.64 -20.49
CA THR A 85 11.67 17.48 -21.85
C THR A 85 12.58 16.49 -22.56
N PRO A 86 12.03 15.52 -23.30
CA PRO A 86 12.83 14.77 -24.25
C PRO A 86 13.32 15.76 -25.32
N GLN A 87 14.55 16.22 -25.21
CA GLN A 87 15.14 17.02 -26.29
C GLN A 87 15.22 16.15 -27.55
N PRO A 88 14.84 16.68 -28.73
CA PRO A 88 15.05 16.01 -30.01
C PRO A 88 16.54 16.15 -30.38
N CYS A 89 17.42 15.53 -29.61
CA CYS A 89 18.84 15.49 -29.91
C CYS A 89 19.25 14.05 -30.21
N SER A 90 19.69 13.83 -31.44
CA SER A 90 20.12 12.54 -32.02
C SER A 90 21.33 11.89 -31.33
N LYS A 91 21.91 12.51 -30.28
CA LYS A 91 23.04 11.98 -29.49
C LYS A 91 22.88 12.09 -27.97
N CYS A 92 21.74 12.56 -27.45
CA CYS A 92 21.50 12.62 -26.01
C CYS A 92 20.95 11.29 -25.50
N GLN A 93 21.54 10.72 -24.44
CA GLN A 93 20.95 9.58 -23.73
C GLN A 93 19.52 9.95 -23.29
N LYS A 94 18.52 9.25 -23.84
CA LYS A 94 17.09 9.50 -23.60
C LYS A 94 16.67 9.21 -22.14
N PHE A 95 17.48 8.48 -21.39
CA PHE A 95 17.17 7.99 -20.06
C PHE A 95 18.25 8.40 -19.07
N ASN A 96 17.85 8.76 -17.85
CA ASN A 96 18.81 9.00 -16.78
C ASN A 96 19.50 7.67 -16.40
N ASN A 97 20.74 7.75 -15.91
CA ASN A 97 21.53 6.59 -15.49
C ASN A 97 20.99 5.88 -14.22
N ILE A 98 19.73 6.13 -13.86
CA ILE A 98 19.03 5.47 -12.77
C ILE A 98 18.25 4.30 -13.34
N THR A 99 18.58 3.10 -12.85
CA THR A 99 17.88 1.87 -13.19
C THR A 99 16.52 1.82 -12.49
N VAL A 100 15.53 1.22 -13.16
CA VAL A 100 14.20 0.93 -12.58
C VAL A 100 14.27 0.08 -11.30
N ALA A 101 15.38 -0.60 -11.04
CA ALA A 101 15.63 -1.33 -9.80
C ALA A 101 15.41 -0.47 -8.54
N TRP A 102 15.59 0.86 -8.59
CA TRP A 102 15.32 1.73 -7.46
C TRP A 102 13.84 1.87 -7.09
N GLN A 103 12.92 1.43 -7.96
CA GLN A 103 11.49 1.36 -7.68
C GLN A 103 11.08 0.08 -6.94
N ILE A 104 11.93 -0.97 -6.94
CA ILE A 104 11.62 -2.26 -6.30
C ILE A 104 11.24 -2.08 -4.82
N PRO A 105 11.96 -1.28 -4.01
CA PRO A 105 11.56 -1.04 -2.62
C PRO A 105 10.19 -0.37 -2.49
N SER A 106 9.80 0.51 -3.41
CA SER A 106 8.47 1.14 -3.40
C SER A 106 7.36 0.10 -3.57
N TYR A 107 7.51 -0.78 -4.57
CA TYR A 107 6.55 -1.85 -4.82
C TYR A 107 6.46 -2.81 -3.64
N PHE A 108 7.60 -3.15 -3.05
CA PHE A 108 7.64 -4.01 -1.87
C PHE A 108 6.90 -3.40 -0.67
N LEU A 109 7.15 -2.12 -0.38
CA LEU A 109 6.48 -1.43 0.71
C LEU A 109 4.97 -1.26 0.45
N ILE A 110 4.57 -0.96 -0.79
CA ILE A 110 3.14 -0.90 -1.15
C ILE A 110 2.47 -2.26 -0.94
N ALA A 111 3.06 -3.35 -1.42
CA ALA A 111 2.50 -4.69 -1.21
C ALA A 111 2.33 -5.02 0.29
N ILE A 112 3.31 -4.68 1.14
CA ILE A 112 3.16 -4.85 2.60
C ILE A 112 2.01 -3.98 3.14
N SER A 113 1.89 -2.74 2.66
CA SER A 113 0.80 -1.84 3.07
C SER A 113 -0.58 -2.41 2.72
N GLU A 114 -0.72 -3.05 1.57
CA GLU A 114 -1.97 -3.67 1.12
C GLU A 114 -2.32 -4.90 1.95
N ILE A 115 -1.35 -5.72 2.32
CA ILE A 115 -1.56 -6.86 3.23
C ILE A 115 -2.10 -6.35 4.58
N PHE A 116 -1.54 -5.27 5.10
CA PHE A 116 -1.96 -4.72 6.38
C PHE A 116 -3.28 -3.94 6.34
N ALA A 117 -3.55 -3.17 5.30
CA ALA A 117 -4.74 -2.34 5.20
C ALA A 117 -5.90 -3.07 4.51
N SER A 118 -5.71 -3.53 3.27
CA SER A 118 -6.78 -4.12 2.45
C SER A 118 -7.20 -5.51 2.93
N ILE A 119 -6.24 -6.42 3.12
CA ILE A 119 -6.57 -7.81 3.52
C ILE A 119 -7.16 -7.83 4.94
N THR A 120 -6.49 -7.17 5.90
CA THR A 120 -7.00 -7.09 7.27
C THR A 120 -8.32 -6.32 7.35
N GLY A 121 -8.48 -5.25 6.57
CA GLY A 121 -9.73 -4.48 6.52
C GLY A 121 -10.90 -5.31 6.02
N LEU A 122 -10.69 -6.10 4.98
CA LEU A 122 -11.73 -6.99 4.44
C LEU A 122 -12.03 -8.16 5.39
N GLU A 123 -11.02 -8.76 6.01
CA GLU A 123 -11.18 -9.78 7.05
C GLU A 123 -12.00 -9.24 8.22
N TYR A 124 -11.65 -8.04 8.71
CA TYR A 124 -12.37 -7.36 9.78
C TYR A 124 -13.83 -7.10 9.38
N ALA A 125 -14.08 -6.55 8.19
CA ALA A 125 -15.43 -6.28 7.72
C ALA A 125 -16.28 -7.57 7.60
N PHE A 126 -15.69 -8.68 7.13
CA PHE A 126 -16.39 -9.97 7.06
C PHE A 126 -16.66 -10.60 8.42
N THR A 127 -15.86 -10.32 9.45
CA THR A 127 -16.15 -10.78 10.82
C THR A 127 -17.33 -10.04 11.45
N HIS A 128 -17.63 -8.83 11.00
CA HIS A 128 -18.76 -8.01 11.49
C HIS A 128 -20.02 -8.08 10.63
N ALA A 129 -19.93 -8.61 9.41
CA ALA A 129 -21.06 -8.72 8.49
C ALA A 129 -21.81 -10.05 8.65
N PRO A 130 -23.15 -10.05 8.60
CA PRO A 130 -23.93 -11.29 8.54
C PRO A 130 -23.61 -12.04 7.24
N THR A 131 -23.73 -13.38 7.25
CA THR A 131 -23.32 -14.25 6.14
C THR A 131 -23.96 -13.90 4.80
N SER A 132 -25.22 -13.45 4.81
CA SER A 132 -25.94 -12.99 3.61
C SER A 132 -25.44 -11.66 3.02
N MET A 133 -24.67 -10.87 3.78
CA MET A 133 -24.19 -9.54 3.37
C MET A 133 -22.72 -9.49 2.96
N LYS A 134 -21.98 -10.61 3.00
CA LYS A 134 -20.56 -10.64 2.58
C LYS A 134 -20.35 -10.14 1.15
N SER A 135 -21.28 -10.43 0.23
CA SER A 135 -21.25 -9.92 -1.15
C SER A 135 -21.39 -8.38 -1.21
N ILE A 136 -22.23 -7.80 -0.34
CA ILE A 136 -22.41 -6.34 -0.25
C ILE A 136 -21.12 -5.68 0.26
N VAL A 137 -20.49 -6.25 1.28
CA VAL A 137 -19.20 -5.76 1.80
C VAL A 137 -18.12 -5.79 0.72
N MET A 138 -18.01 -6.89 -0.04
CA MET A 138 -17.08 -6.98 -1.17
C MET A 138 -17.40 -5.95 -2.26
N SER A 139 -18.68 -5.69 -2.52
CA SER A 139 -19.10 -4.67 -3.49
C SER A 139 -18.65 -3.27 -3.08
N PHE A 140 -18.80 -2.91 -1.80
CA PHE A 140 -18.26 -1.65 -1.28
C PHE A 140 -16.73 -1.59 -1.35
N PHE A 141 -16.04 -2.69 -1.05
CA PHE A 141 -14.59 -2.75 -1.20
C PHE A 141 -14.15 -2.48 -2.64
N LEU A 142 -14.75 -3.16 -3.63
CA LEU A 142 -14.46 -2.90 -5.05
C LEU A 142 -14.87 -1.49 -5.48
N PHE A 143 -15.94 -0.94 -4.91
CA PHE A 143 -16.35 0.44 -5.17
C PHE A 143 -15.31 1.46 -4.69
N THR A 144 -14.66 1.24 -3.53
CA THR A 144 -13.53 2.10 -3.11
C THR A 144 -12.35 2.04 -4.09
N SER A 145 -12.09 0.88 -4.68
CA SER A 145 -11.07 0.72 -5.73
C SER A 145 -11.43 1.48 -7.02
N ALA A 146 -12.72 1.48 -7.39
CA ALA A 146 -13.22 2.27 -8.51
C ALA A 146 -13.04 3.79 -8.28
N ILE A 147 -13.31 4.28 -7.06
CA ILE A 147 -13.04 5.68 -6.69
C ILE A 147 -11.55 5.98 -6.77
N GLY A 148 -10.68 5.09 -6.27
CA GLY A 148 -9.23 5.23 -6.38
C GLY A 148 -8.76 5.34 -7.83
N SER A 149 -9.32 4.52 -8.71
CA SER A 149 -9.05 4.57 -10.16
C SER A 149 -9.52 5.87 -10.81
N ALA A 150 -10.69 6.37 -10.42
CA ALA A 150 -11.20 7.66 -10.89
C ALA A 150 -10.33 8.84 -10.42
N LEU A 151 -9.86 8.81 -9.17
CA LEU A 151 -8.91 9.79 -8.65
C LEU A 151 -7.57 9.74 -9.41
N ASN A 152 -7.07 8.54 -9.71
CA ASN A 152 -5.85 8.39 -10.51
C ASN A 152 -6.00 9.02 -11.91
N PHE A 153 -7.16 8.85 -12.56
CA PHE A 153 -7.46 9.51 -13.83
C PHE A 153 -7.49 11.05 -13.69
N ALA A 154 -8.13 11.55 -12.63
CA ALA A 154 -8.19 12.99 -12.35
C ALA A 154 -6.80 13.61 -12.10
N LEU A 155 -5.82 12.83 -11.63
CA LEU A 155 -4.45 13.29 -11.36
C LEU A 155 -3.52 13.27 -12.58
N ILE A 156 -3.96 12.74 -13.74
CA ILE A 156 -3.14 12.70 -14.96
C ILE A 156 -2.54 14.07 -15.35
N PRO A 157 -3.28 15.20 -15.29
CA PRO A 157 -2.72 16.51 -15.61
C PRO A 157 -1.61 16.98 -14.64
N VAL A 158 -1.54 16.39 -13.44
CA VAL A 158 -0.54 16.68 -12.41
C VAL A 158 0.69 15.77 -12.55
N THR A 159 0.56 14.60 -13.18
CA THR A 159 1.68 13.70 -13.54
C THR A 159 2.53 14.20 -14.71
N VAL A 160 2.81 15.51 -14.75
CA VAL A 160 3.75 16.12 -15.70
C VAL A 160 4.98 16.61 -14.96
N ASP A 161 6.14 16.56 -15.60
CA ASP A 161 7.35 17.14 -15.03
C ASP A 161 7.25 18.67 -14.93
N PRO A 162 7.80 19.32 -13.88
CA PRO A 162 8.50 18.78 -12.69
C PRO A 162 7.56 18.45 -11.49
N LYS A 163 6.24 18.38 -11.71
CA LYS A 163 5.23 18.28 -10.64
C LYS A 163 5.12 16.87 -10.01
N LEU A 164 5.74 15.84 -10.61
CA LEU A 164 5.73 14.47 -10.08
C LEU A 164 6.28 14.36 -8.65
N LEU A 165 7.35 15.10 -8.33
CA LEU A 165 7.92 15.10 -6.98
C LEU A 165 6.90 15.60 -5.94
N TRP A 166 6.23 16.71 -6.26
CA TRP A 166 5.20 17.30 -5.41
C TRP A 166 3.99 16.38 -5.25
N MET A 167 3.61 15.69 -6.33
CA MET A 167 2.55 14.69 -6.28
C MET A 167 2.87 13.55 -5.31
N TYR A 168 4.04 12.90 -5.44
CA TYR A 168 4.42 11.81 -4.54
C TYR A 168 4.59 12.26 -3.08
N THR A 169 5.15 13.46 -2.88
CA THR A 169 5.28 14.05 -1.53
C THR A 169 3.91 14.31 -0.91
N SER A 170 2.97 14.88 -1.68
CA SER A 170 1.60 15.14 -1.20
C SER A 170 0.86 13.84 -0.86
N LEU A 171 1.00 12.79 -1.68
CA LEU A 171 0.43 11.47 -1.42
C LEU A 171 1.00 10.83 -0.14
N SER A 172 2.30 10.99 0.12
CA SER A 172 2.94 10.51 1.35
C SER A 172 2.37 11.21 2.59
N VAL A 173 2.22 12.53 2.55
CA VAL A 173 1.65 13.32 3.66
C VAL A 173 0.17 12.98 3.87
N VAL A 174 -0.61 12.90 2.80
CA VAL A 174 -2.04 12.55 2.88
C VAL A 174 -2.23 11.15 3.45
N ALA A 175 -1.45 10.15 2.99
CA ALA A 175 -1.51 8.80 3.53
C ALA A 175 -1.17 8.76 5.03
N LEU A 176 -0.19 9.55 5.48
CA LEU A 176 0.17 9.66 6.89
C LEU A 176 -0.95 10.29 7.71
N LEU A 177 -1.53 11.39 7.23
CA LEU A 177 -2.64 12.07 7.90
C LEU A 177 -3.87 11.17 7.99
N ILE A 178 -4.21 10.46 6.93
CA ILE A 178 -5.31 9.47 6.95
C ILE A 178 -5.01 8.37 7.96
N GLY A 179 -3.78 7.85 8.00
CA GLY A 179 -3.38 6.85 9.01
C GLY A 179 -3.52 7.36 10.45
N ILE A 180 -3.13 8.61 10.71
CA ILE A 180 -3.27 9.24 12.03
C ILE A 180 -4.74 9.45 12.39
N ILE A 181 -5.55 9.98 11.45
CA ILE A 181 -6.99 10.21 11.66
C ILE A 181 -7.69 8.88 11.91
N PHE A 182 -7.37 7.85 11.12
CA PHE A 182 -7.91 6.51 11.28
C PHE A 182 -7.58 5.97 12.68
N TYR A 183 -6.31 6.04 13.10
CA TYR A 183 -5.91 5.61 14.43
C TYR A 183 -6.65 6.37 15.54
N VAL A 184 -6.74 7.70 15.46
CA VAL A 184 -7.41 8.51 16.49
C VAL A 184 -8.90 8.20 16.56
N THR A 185 -9.56 7.95 15.43
CA THR A 185 -10.99 7.65 15.37
C THR A 185 -11.29 6.26 15.91
N PHE A 186 -10.51 5.25 15.51
CA PHE A 186 -10.82 3.84 15.76
C PHE A 186 -10.07 3.24 16.97
N ARG A 187 -9.14 3.98 17.60
CA ARG A 187 -8.41 3.45 18.79
C ARG A 187 -9.31 3.02 19.94
N ASN A 188 -10.52 3.59 20.05
CA ASN A 188 -11.44 3.30 21.16
C ASN A 188 -12.17 1.96 20.96
N ASP A 189 -12.49 1.58 19.73
CA ASP A 189 -13.21 0.34 19.42
C ASP A 189 -12.38 -0.91 19.78
N ASP A 190 -11.06 -0.79 19.71
CA ASP A 190 -10.11 -1.81 20.13
C ASP A 190 -10.01 -1.99 21.66
N ILE A 191 -10.40 -0.97 22.45
CA ILE A 191 -10.40 -1.01 23.92
C ILE A 191 -11.65 -1.72 24.42
N ASP A 192 -12.81 -1.43 23.83
CA ASP A 192 -14.09 -1.97 24.27
C ASP A 192 -14.23 -3.47 23.96
N ARG A 193 -13.73 -3.94 22.80
CA ARG A 193 -13.67 -5.38 22.50
C ARG A 193 -12.85 -6.17 23.53
N ASN A 194 -11.74 -5.59 24.01
CA ASN A 194 -10.88 -6.19 25.03
C ASN A 194 -11.48 -6.15 26.44
N ARG A 195 -12.57 -5.41 26.68
CA ARG A 195 -13.31 -5.42 27.96
C ARG A 195 -14.43 -6.45 27.96
N VAL A 196 -15.07 -6.66 26.80
CA VAL A 196 -16.15 -7.65 26.64
C VAL A 196 -15.62 -9.10 26.61
N LEU A 197 -14.50 -9.34 25.93
CA LEU A 197 -13.92 -10.69 25.82
C LEU A 197 -13.38 -11.31 27.13
N PRO A 198 -12.76 -10.57 28.09
CA PRO A 198 -12.38 -11.17 29.37
C PRO A 198 -13.59 -11.58 30.21
N GLU A 199 -14.75 -10.93 30.06
CA GLU A 199 -15.98 -11.31 30.75
C GLU A 199 -16.65 -12.56 30.13
N GLU A 200 -16.78 -12.61 28.79
CA GLU A 200 -17.41 -13.76 28.10
C GLU A 200 -16.56 -15.04 28.17
N THR A 201 -15.23 -14.94 28.10
CA THR A 201 -14.34 -16.12 28.16
C THR A 201 -14.37 -16.79 29.54
N SER A 202 -14.75 -16.05 30.59
CA SER A 202 -14.92 -16.59 31.94
C SER A 202 -16.29 -17.25 32.17
N THR A 203 -17.28 -16.93 31.33
CA THR A 203 -18.69 -17.33 31.52
C THR A 203 -19.23 -18.31 30.49
N ASN A 204 -18.63 -18.42 29.29
CA ASN A 204 -19.08 -19.35 28.26
C ASN A 204 -17.92 -20.14 27.63
N PRO A 205 -17.96 -21.49 27.63
CA PRO A 205 -16.98 -22.30 26.90
C PRO A 205 -17.13 -22.10 25.38
N PRO A 206 -16.02 -22.26 24.62
CA PRO A 206 -16.01 -21.98 23.18
C PRO A 206 -16.97 -22.91 22.42
N LYS A 207 -17.91 -22.32 21.68
CA LYS A 207 -18.68 -23.05 20.68
C LYS A 207 -17.73 -23.50 19.58
N GLN A 208 -17.61 -24.82 19.43
CA GLN A 208 -16.92 -25.46 18.31
C GLN A 208 -17.47 -24.89 17.00
N ALA A 209 -16.57 -24.40 16.16
CA ALA A 209 -16.89 -24.03 14.80
C ALA A 209 -17.14 -25.32 14.02
N ASP A 210 -18.40 -25.56 13.65
CA ASP A 210 -18.75 -26.62 12.70
C ASP A 210 -18.25 -26.23 11.30
N ILE A 211 -17.75 -27.27 10.63
CA ILE A 211 -16.96 -27.35 9.39
C ILE A 211 -17.66 -26.71 8.18
#